data_AF-A0A822YRL1-F1
#
_entry.id   AF-A0A822YRL1-F1
#
_cell.length_a   1.000
_cell.length_b   1.000
_cell.length_c   1.000
_cell.angle_alpha   90.00
_cell.angle_beta   90.00
_cell.angle_gamma   90.00
#
_symmetry.space_group_name_H-M   'P 1'
#
loop_
_entity.id
_entity.type
_entity.pdbx_description
1 polymer ?
#
loop_
_entity_poly.entity_id
_entity_poly.type
_entity_poly.pdbx_seq_one_letter_code
_entity_poly.pdbx_strand_id
1 'polypeptide(L)'
;MGSIPLPGEMLQTSFEDFQRQATLMTSCTLLWKELSDHFSSLEQDLQKKSEALREKFQTLDDRTKETLDGLEKREVSIEGSVEQALVKVEERKEAALIALQKGGKEEFDDSDEGVLLKLRSFCTKMDSAGFWKFVTAKKKEIGMLRVKIPLALSGCIDPPRFVMEAISEVFPIDKRFEKTERTNDLGWACVLILESLISVMADPVLGSSRPLVTPKVKERAKEIAATWKESLDQRGGIENVKTPDVHTFIQHLVTFGIVSKEDADLYRKIVIANAWRKQMPKLAISLGLGEKMADMIEELISKGQQVDAVHFTYEVGLVDKFPPVPLLKAYLRDSKKAATSILEDRNNPGKATVCLCPT
;
A
#
# COMPACT_ATOMS: atom_id res chain seq x y z
N MET A 1 73.49 -71.08 33.17
CA MET A 1 72.09 -71.48 33.39
C MET A 1 71.23 -70.71 32.39
N GLY A 2 71.05 -71.25 31.20
CA GLY A 2 70.09 -70.74 30.22
C GLY A 2 69.02 -71.80 30.10
N SER A 3 67.86 -71.57 30.70
CA SER A 3 66.72 -72.46 30.58
C SER A 3 66.28 -72.49 29.12
N ILE A 4 66.40 -73.65 28.48
CA ILE A 4 65.90 -73.89 27.13
C ILE A 4 64.36 -73.89 27.25
N PRO A 5 63.64 -73.00 26.55
CA PRO A 5 62.18 -72.92 26.69
C PRO A 5 61.56 -74.25 26.26
N LEU A 6 60.57 -74.72 27.02
CA LEU A 6 59.83 -75.93 26.67
C LEU A 6 59.07 -75.70 25.36
N PRO A 7 58.89 -76.71 24.49
CA PRO A 7 58.22 -76.56 23.18
C PRO A 7 56.83 -75.91 23.25
N GLY A 8 56.14 -76.02 24.38
CA GLY A 8 54.85 -75.36 24.64
C GLY A 8 54.93 -73.85 24.84
N GLU A 9 55.99 -73.31 25.47
CA GLU A 9 56.13 -71.86 25.70
C GLU A 9 56.37 -71.11 24.38
N MET A 10 57.13 -71.70 23.46
CA MET A 10 57.43 -71.13 22.14
C MET A 10 56.22 -71.13 21.18
N LEU A 11 55.34 -72.13 21.32
CA LEU A 11 54.05 -72.18 20.60
C LEU A 11 53.07 -71.13 21.15
N GLN A 12 53.07 -70.93 22.46
CA GLN A 12 52.17 -69.99 23.13
C GLN A 12 52.55 -68.54 22.82
N THR A 13 53.84 -68.19 22.80
CA THR A 13 54.32 -66.87 22.35
C THR A 13 54.04 -66.62 20.88
N SER A 14 54.23 -67.61 20.00
CA SER A 14 53.88 -67.46 18.58
C SER A 14 52.37 -67.25 18.36
N PHE A 15 51.52 -67.87 19.19
CA PHE A 15 50.08 -67.66 19.13
C PHE A 15 49.67 -66.28 19.63
N GLU A 16 50.29 -65.80 20.72
CA GLU A 16 50.09 -64.44 21.24
C GLU A 16 50.53 -63.37 20.23
N ASP A 17 51.64 -63.57 19.52
CA ASP A 17 52.11 -62.66 18.47
C ASP A 17 51.17 -62.66 17.24
N PHE A 18 50.66 -63.83 16.85
CA PHE A 18 49.64 -63.93 15.81
C PHE A 18 48.35 -63.22 16.21
N GLN A 19 47.92 -63.36 17.46
CA GLN A 19 46.74 -62.70 17.99
C GLN A 19 46.92 -61.17 18.08
N ARG A 20 48.13 -60.69 18.42
CA ARG A 20 48.51 -59.27 18.32
C ARG A 20 48.45 -58.75 16.89
N GLN A 21 49.01 -59.48 15.92
CA GLN A 21 48.95 -59.11 14.51
C GLN A 21 47.49 -59.06 14.01
N ALA A 22 46.66 -60.03 14.38
CA ALA A 22 45.24 -60.04 14.03
C ALA A 22 44.50 -58.82 14.62
N THR A 23 44.82 -58.44 15.85
CA THR A 23 44.25 -57.26 16.51
C THR A 23 44.69 -55.96 15.84
N LEU A 24 45.97 -55.85 15.47
CA LEU A 24 46.51 -54.71 14.71
C LEU A 24 45.86 -54.58 13.35
N MET A 25 45.73 -55.67 12.60
CA MET A 25 45.03 -55.69 11.31
C MET A 25 43.58 -55.23 11.45
N THR A 26 42.89 -55.72 12.48
CA THR A 26 41.50 -55.31 12.76
C THR A 26 41.42 -53.82 13.08
N SER A 27 42.32 -53.31 13.93
CA SER A 27 42.41 -51.88 14.26
C SER A 27 42.69 -51.02 13.02
N CYS A 28 43.67 -51.40 12.19
CA CYS A 28 43.96 -50.73 10.93
C CYS A 28 42.76 -50.73 9.99
N THR A 29 42.04 -51.84 9.85
CA THR A 29 40.83 -51.88 9.01
C THR A 29 39.71 -50.99 9.53
N LEU A 30 39.54 -50.90 10.86
CA LEU A 30 38.55 -50.01 11.47
C LEU A 30 38.91 -48.54 11.24
N LEU A 31 40.18 -48.16 11.49
CA LEU A 31 40.66 -46.80 11.25
C LEU A 31 40.54 -46.41 9.78
N TRP A 32 40.84 -47.33 8.86
CA TRP A 32 40.69 -47.07 7.42
C TRP A 32 39.22 -46.86 7.05
N LYS A 33 38.31 -47.63 7.65
CA LYS A 33 36.88 -47.46 7.47
C LYS A 33 36.38 -46.11 8.01
N GLU A 34 36.75 -45.75 9.24
CA GLU A 34 36.41 -44.45 9.83
C GLU A 34 36.93 -43.28 8.98
N LEU A 35 38.15 -43.38 8.47
CA LEU A 35 38.75 -42.38 7.60
C LEU A 35 37.98 -42.28 6.26
N SER A 36 37.66 -43.41 5.66
CA SER A 36 36.87 -43.48 4.41
C SER A 36 35.47 -42.90 4.59
N ASP A 37 34.80 -43.21 5.70
CA ASP A 37 33.47 -42.69 6.03
C ASP A 37 33.53 -41.17 6.25
N HIS A 38 34.56 -40.66 6.94
CA HIS A 38 34.76 -39.23 7.16
C HIS A 38 35.02 -38.49 5.84
N PHE A 39 35.87 -39.02 4.95
CA PHE A 39 36.08 -38.41 3.63
C PHE A 39 34.81 -38.42 2.79
N SER A 40 34.03 -39.50 2.83
CA SER A 40 32.74 -39.59 2.13
C SER A 40 31.75 -38.56 2.66
N SER A 41 31.67 -38.38 3.98
CA SER A 41 30.84 -37.34 4.60
C SER A 41 31.28 -35.93 4.20
N LEU A 42 32.59 -35.67 4.18
CA LEU A 42 33.13 -34.36 3.80
C LEU A 42 32.86 -34.05 2.32
N GLU A 43 32.98 -35.04 1.44
CA GLU A 43 32.66 -34.91 0.02
C GLU A 43 31.19 -34.56 -0.19
N GLN A 44 30.27 -35.28 0.49
CA GLN A 44 28.84 -34.98 0.44
C GLN A 44 28.51 -33.58 0.95
N ASP A 45 29.12 -33.15 2.06
CA ASP A 45 28.91 -31.81 2.60
C ASP A 45 29.46 -30.71 1.68
N LEU A 46 30.61 -30.95 1.05
CA LEU A 46 31.20 -30.03 0.09
C LEU A 46 30.33 -29.92 -1.17
N GLN A 47 29.76 -31.04 -1.62
CA GLN A 47 28.83 -31.07 -2.73
C GLN A 47 27.54 -30.31 -2.43
N LYS A 48 26.91 -30.54 -1.26
CA LYS A 48 25.74 -29.77 -0.80
C LYS A 48 26.03 -28.27 -0.72
N LYS A 49 27.19 -27.90 -0.17
CA LYS A 49 27.61 -26.49 -0.10
C LYS A 49 27.84 -25.88 -1.49
N SER A 50 28.43 -26.65 -2.41
CA SER A 50 28.64 -26.23 -3.80
C SER A 50 27.31 -25.99 -4.53
N GLU A 51 26.36 -26.91 -4.38
CA GLU A 51 25.01 -26.79 -4.94
C GLU A 51 24.26 -25.59 -4.37
N ALA A 52 24.24 -25.42 -3.05
CA ALA A 52 23.62 -24.26 -2.41
C ALA A 52 24.26 -22.93 -2.83
N LEU A 53 25.57 -22.91 -3.10
CA LEU A 53 26.24 -21.71 -3.60
C LEU A 53 25.87 -21.43 -5.07
N ARG A 54 25.73 -22.47 -5.89
CA ARG A 54 25.28 -22.37 -7.28
C ARG A 54 23.85 -21.81 -7.37
N GLU A 55 22.93 -22.28 -6.52
CA GLU A 55 21.57 -21.75 -6.43
C GLU A 55 21.55 -20.26 -6.03
N LYS A 56 22.41 -19.87 -5.08
CA LYS A 56 22.57 -18.46 -4.70
C LYS A 56 23.10 -17.61 -5.85
N PHE A 57 24.08 -18.10 -6.61
CA PHE A 57 24.58 -17.40 -7.78
C PHE A 57 23.50 -17.22 -8.85
N GLN A 58 22.73 -18.26 -9.15
CA GLN A 58 21.61 -18.18 -10.10
C GLN A 58 20.57 -17.16 -9.63
N THR A 59 20.16 -17.21 -8.36
CA THR A 59 19.21 -16.25 -7.79
C THR A 59 19.71 -14.81 -7.88
N LEU A 60 21.01 -14.58 -7.65
CA LEU A 60 21.62 -13.26 -7.78
C LEU A 60 21.69 -12.80 -9.23
N ASP A 61 21.98 -13.70 -10.17
CA ASP A 61 22.06 -13.41 -11.60
C ASP A 61 20.68 -13.05 -12.15
N ASP A 62 19.65 -13.84 -11.82
CA ASP A 62 18.25 -13.58 -12.16
C ASP A 62 17.81 -12.22 -11.61
N ARG A 63 18.07 -11.95 -10.33
CA ARG A 63 17.76 -10.64 -9.72
C ARG A 63 18.50 -9.49 -10.39
N THR A 64 19.76 -9.70 -10.78
CA THR A 64 20.56 -8.69 -11.46
C THR A 64 19.98 -8.38 -12.84
N LYS A 65 19.62 -9.42 -13.59
CA LYS A 65 18.97 -9.31 -14.90
C LYS A 65 17.63 -8.57 -14.80
N GLU A 66 16.77 -8.96 -13.85
CA GLU A 66 15.50 -8.26 -13.59
C GLU A 66 15.71 -6.78 -13.25
N THR A 67 16.75 -6.47 -12.46
CA THR A 67 17.08 -5.09 -12.09
C THR A 67 17.56 -4.29 -13.30
N LEU A 68 18.41 -4.89 -14.15
CA LEU A 68 18.90 -4.25 -15.38
C LEU A 68 17.76 -3.98 -16.37
N ASP A 69 16.91 -4.97 -16.64
CA ASP A 69 15.73 -4.81 -17.49
C ASP A 69 14.80 -3.70 -16.96
N GLY A 70 14.68 -3.60 -15.63
CA GLY A 70 13.94 -2.52 -14.96
C GLY A 70 14.57 -1.14 -15.14
N LEU A 71 15.91 -1.05 -15.14
CA LEU A 71 16.64 0.19 -15.38
C LEU A 71 16.56 0.64 -16.83
N GLU A 72 16.71 -0.28 -17.79
CA GLU A 72 16.58 0.00 -19.22
C GLU A 72 15.19 0.54 -19.55
N LYS A 73 14.13 -0.10 -19.05
CA LYS A 73 12.75 0.42 -19.21
C LYS A 73 12.57 1.81 -18.62
N ARG A 74 13.25 2.10 -17.50
CA ARG A 74 13.21 3.43 -16.86
C ARG A 74 13.97 4.47 -17.66
N GLU A 75 15.07 4.12 -18.29
CA GLU A 75 15.85 5.02 -19.15
C GLU A 75 15.01 5.48 -20.34
N VAL A 76 14.42 4.53 -21.08
CA VAL A 76 13.51 4.81 -22.21
C VAL A 76 12.30 5.65 -21.76
N SER A 77 11.74 5.32 -20.60
CA SER A 77 10.63 6.06 -20.00
C SER A 77 11.01 7.51 -19.65
N ILE A 78 12.20 7.75 -19.09
CA ILE A 78 12.68 9.09 -18.76
C ILE A 78 12.86 9.91 -20.03
N GLU A 79 13.47 9.34 -21.07
CA GLU A 79 13.64 10.00 -22.36
C GLU A 79 12.28 10.45 -22.93
N GLY A 80 11.30 9.53 -22.99
CA GLY A 80 9.94 9.86 -23.43
C GLY A 80 9.25 10.90 -22.55
N SER A 81 9.46 10.86 -21.24
CA SER A 81 8.87 11.82 -20.30
C SER A 81 9.47 13.22 -20.46
N VAL A 82 10.77 13.32 -20.72
CA VAL A 82 11.47 14.59 -20.96
C VAL A 82 10.99 15.20 -22.27
N GLU A 83 10.89 14.40 -23.34
CA GLU A 83 10.37 14.86 -24.63
C GLU A 83 8.94 15.41 -24.50
N GLN A 84 8.05 14.68 -23.82
CA GLN A 84 6.70 15.15 -23.55
C GLN A 84 6.66 16.44 -22.72
N ALA A 85 7.56 16.58 -21.75
CA ALA A 85 7.65 17.80 -20.96
C ALA A 85 8.09 19.01 -21.81
N LEU A 86 9.04 18.81 -22.73
CA LEU A 86 9.50 19.85 -23.66
C LEU A 86 8.37 20.30 -24.60
N VAL A 87 7.66 19.35 -25.21
CA VAL A 87 6.49 19.66 -26.07
C VAL A 87 5.45 20.48 -25.30
N LYS A 88 5.10 20.05 -24.08
CA LYS A 88 4.15 20.79 -23.23
C LYS A 88 4.63 22.19 -22.88
N VAL A 89 5.94 22.40 -22.68
CA VAL A 89 6.48 23.73 -22.40
C VAL A 89 6.31 24.65 -23.61
N GLU A 90 6.56 24.16 -24.83
CA GLU A 90 6.39 24.96 -26.04
C GLU A 90 4.92 25.26 -26.33
N GLU A 91 4.03 24.26 -26.24
CA GLU A 91 2.57 24.45 -26.37
C GLU A 91 2.05 25.52 -25.39
N ARG A 92 2.55 25.51 -24.15
CA ARG A 92 2.17 26.50 -23.14
C ARG A 92 2.69 27.89 -23.45
N LYS A 93 3.92 27.99 -23.95
CA LYS A 93 4.50 29.26 -24.38
C LYS A 93 3.65 29.87 -25.51
N GLU A 94 3.25 29.06 -26.49
CA GLU A 94 2.36 29.51 -27.56
C GLU A 94 0.98 29.93 -27.03
N ALA A 95 0.35 29.12 -26.18
CA ALA A 95 -0.94 29.43 -25.58
C ALA A 95 -0.90 30.73 -24.75
N ALA A 96 0.17 30.94 -23.99
CA ALA A 96 0.38 32.17 -23.21
C ALA A 96 0.52 33.40 -24.11
N LEU A 97 1.25 33.29 -25.23
CA LEU A 97 1.39 34.38 -26.22
C LEU A 97 0.04 34.74 -26.85
N ILE A 98 -0.78 33.74 -27.21
CA ILE A 98 -2.13 33.95 -27.77
C ILE A 98 -3.05 34.63 -26.73
N ALA A 99 -3.00 34.19 -25.47
CA ALA A 99 -3.82 34.75 -24.40
C ALA A 99 -3.49 36.23 -24.14
N LEU A 100 -2.21 36.60 -24.18
CA LEU A 100 -1.76 37.99 -24.06
C LEU A 100 -2.28 38.88 -25.20
N GLN A 101 -2.39 38.34 -26.43
CA GLN A 101 -2.93 39.07 -27.58
C GLN A 101 -4.45 39.26 -27.52
N LYS A 102 -5.20 38.32 -26.93
CA LYS A 102 -6.67 38.33 -26.91
C LYS A 102 -7.34 39.11 -25.77
N GLY A 103 -6.57 39.77 -24.90
CA GLY A 103 -7.14 40.71 -23.91
C GLY A 103 -8.01 40.11 -22.80
N GLY A 104 -7.91 38.81 -22.54
CA GLY A 104 -8.32 38.19 -21.27
C GLY A 104 -9.82 38.07 -20.95
N LYS A 105 -10.74 38.31 -21.89
CA LYS A 105 -12.18 38.04 -21.68
C LYS A 105 -12.58 36.73 -22.36
N GLU A 106 -12.39 35.62 -21.65
CA GLU A 106 -12.97 34.33 -22.02
C GLU A 106 -14.27 34.15 -21.24
N GLU A 107 -15.40 34.34 -21.92
CA GLU A 107 -16.71 33.95 -21.40
C GLU A 107 -16.88 32.45 -21.66
N PHE A 108 -16.89 31.66 -20.58
CA PHE A 108 -17.18 30.23 -20.65
C PHE A 108 -18.65 30.01 -20.32
N ASP A 109 -19.36 29.26 -21.16
CA ASP A 109 -20.70 28.80 -20.85
C ASP A 109 -20.68 27.63 -19.84
N ASP A 110 -21.86 27.26 -19.33
CA ASP A 110 -22.03 26.10 -18.44
C ASP A 110 -22.15 24.77 -19.22
N SER A 111 -21.81 24.76 -20.51
CA SER A 111 -21.82 23.54 -21.31
C SER A 111 -20.70 22.59 -20.86
N ASP A 112 -20.76 21.35 -21.35
CA ASP A 112 -19.75 20.37 -21.01
C ASP A 112 -18.34 20.82 -21.45
N GLU A 113 -18.22 21.41 -22.64
CA GLU A 113 -16.95 21.93 -23.15
C GLU A 113 -16.52 23.19 -22.39
N GLY A 114 -17.47 24.09 -22.08
CA GLY A 114 -17.21 25.31 -21.32
C GLY A 114 -16.61 25.04 -19.94
N VAL A 115 -17.12 24.01 -19.24
CA VAL A 115 -16.54 23.58 -17.96
C VAL A 115 -15.10 23.09 -18.11
N LEU A 116 -14.79 22.29 -19.14
CA LEU A 116 -13.44 21.80 -19.37
C LEU A 116 -12.48 22.96 -19.69
N LEU A 117 -12.89 23.89 -20.55
CA LEU A 117 -12.12 25.06 -20.92
C LEU A 117 -11.85 25.97 -19.70
N LYS A 118 -12.83 26.14 -18.82
CA LYS A 118 -12.67 26.92 -17.58
C LYS A 118 -11.70 26.25 -16.60
N LEU A 119 -11.80 24.93 -16.42
CA LEU A 119 -10.83 24.16 -15.62
C LEU A 119 -9.42 24.28 -16.19
N ARG A 120 -9.26 24.15 -17.52
CA ARG A 120 -7.97 24.35 -18.21
C ARG A 120 -7.42 25.75 -17.98
N SER A 121 -8.25 26.80 -18.10
CA SER A 121 -7.83 28.18 -17.82
C SER A 121 -7.23 28.33 -16.42
N PHE A 122 -7.85 27.74 -15.39
CA PHE A 122 -7.27 27.77 -14.04
C PHE A 122 -5.92 27.04 -13.98
N CYS A 123 -5.81 25.86 -14.59
CA CYS A 123 -4.56 25.08 -14.64
C CYS A 123 -3.44 25.83 -15.38
N THR A 124 -3.74 26.49 -16.49
CA THR A 124 -2.79 27.29 -17.28
C THR A 124 -2.32 28.53 -16.51
N LYS A 125 -3.25 29.22 -15.82
CA LYS A 125 -2.97 30.41 -15.01
C LYS A 125 -2.36 30.07 -13.63
N MET A 126 -2.24 28.78 -13.29
CA MET A 126 -1.87 28.31 -11.94
C MET A 126 -2.76 28.89 -10.84
N ASP A 127 -4.04 29.16 -11.14
CA ASP A 127 -5.02 29.67 -10.19
C ASP A 127 -5.69 28.52 -9.42
N SER A 128 -4.96 27.98 -8.44
CA SER A 128 -5.41 26.88 -7.58
C SER A 128 -6.60 27.27 -6.70
N ALA A 129 -6.69 28.54 -6.28
CA ALA A 129 -7.79 29.05 -5.47
C ALA A 129 -9.10 29.18 -6.27
N GLY A 130 -9.04 29.73 -7.48
CA GLY A 130 -10.18 29.81 -8.39
C GLY A 130 -10.68 28.42 -8.82
N PHE A 131 -9.74 27.52 -9.11
CA PHE A 131 -10.04 26.10 -9.37
C PHE A 131 -10.79 25.45 -8.21
N TRP A 132 -10.28 25.60 -6.98
CA TRP A 132 -10.89 25.05 -5.78
C TRP A 132 -12.32 25.55 -5.57
N LYS A 133 -12.53 26.87 -5.66
CA LYS A 133 -13.87 27.49 -5.54
C LYS A 133 -14.83 26.97 -6.61
N PHE A 134 -14.35 26.81 -7.85
CA PHE A 134 -15.16 26.32 -8.94
C PHE A 134 -15.57 24.84 -8.75
N VAL A 135 -14.63 23.98 -8.38
CA VAL A 135 -14.89 22.55 -8.13
C VAL A 135 -15.87 22.36 -6.98
N THR A 136 -15.66 23.06 -5.87
CA THR A 136 -16.49 22.91 -4.66
C THR A 136 -17.92 23.42 -4.86
N ALA A 137 -18.14 24.40 -5.74
CA ALA A 137 -19.47 24.88 -6.11
C ALA A 137 -20.29 23.86 -6.94
N LYS A 138 -19.63 22.90 -7.59
CA LYS A 138 -20.23 21.95 -8.54
C LYS A 138 -20.39 20.52 -7.98
N LYS A 139 -20.67 20.38 -6.67
CA LYS A 139 -20.84 19.08 -6.00
C LYS A 139 -21.83 18.12 -6.70
N LYS A 140 -22.91 18.64 -7.27
CA LYS A 140 -23.93 17.83 -7.98
C LYS A 140 -23.40 17.25 -9.31
N GLU A 141 -22.34 17.82 -9.87
CA GLU A 141 -21.75 17.45 -11.16
C GLU A 141 -20.47 16.61 -10.96
N ILE A 142 -20.32 15.93 -9.81
CA ILE A 142 -19.11 15.16 -9.46
C ILE A 142 -18.70 14.13 -10.52
N GLY A 143 -19.67 13.47 -11.16
CA GLY A 143 -19.41 12.48 -12.21
C GLY A 143 -18.72 13.10 -13.43
N MET A 144 -19.19 14.29 -13.84
CA MET A 144 -18.61 15.07 -14.93
C MET A 144 -17.22 15.60 -14.55
N LEU A 145 -17.07 16.12 -13.33
CA LEU A 145 -15.79 16.63 -12.82
C LEU A 145 -14.71 15.54 -12.77
N ARG A 146 -15.08 14.30 -12.41
CA ARG A 146 -14.16 13.15 -12.40
C ARG A 146 -13.53 12.86 -13.75
N VAL A 147 -14.25 13.14 -14.84
CA VAL A 147 -13.73 12.97 -16.21
C VAL A 147 -12.91 14.17 -16.65
N LYS A 148 -13.35 15.39 -16.32
CA LYS A 148 -12.75 16.64 -16.85
C LYS A 148 -11.53 17.12 -16.08
N ILE A 149 -11.48 16.93 -14.76
CA ILE A 149 -10.35 17.39 -13.94
C ILE A 149 -9.02 16.78 -14.42
N PRO A 150 -8.90 15.45 -14.66
CA PRO A 150 -7.68 14.87 -15.21
C PRO A 150 -7.25 15.50 -16.53
N LEU A 151 -8.22 15.76 -17.43
CA LEU A 151 -7.99 16.36 -18.75
C LEU A 151 -7.55 17.84 -18.67
N ALA A 152 -7.92 18.54 -17.60
CA ALA A 152 -7.47 19.90 -17.34
C ALA A 152 -6.10 19.91 -16.68
N LEU A 153 -5.89 19.05 -15.67
CA LEU A 153 -4.63 18.92 -14.94
C LEU A 153 -3.47 18.47 -15.84
N SER A 154 -3.73 17.74 -16.92
CA SER A 154 -2.69 17.35 -17.90
C SER A 154 -2.00 18.55 -18.55
N GLY A 155 -2.71 19.69 -18.66
CA GLY A 155 -2.19 20.97 -19.15
C GLY A 155 -1.49 21.82 -18.07
N CYS A 156 -1.62 21.48 -16.79
CA CYS A 156 -1.07 22.24 -15.67
C CYS A 156 0.46 22.16 -15.60
N ILE A 157 1.12 23.29 -15.28
CA ILE A 157 2.59 23.41 -15.27
C ILE A 157 3.24 22.43 -14.29
N ASP A 158 2.73 22.42 -13.06
CA ASP A 158 3.15 21.54 -11.98
C ASP A 158 1.89 20.98 -11.31
N PRO A 159 1.28 19.92 -11.88
CA PRO A 159 0.03 19.37 -11.37
C PRO A 159 0.09 18.95 -9.89
N PRO A 160 1.16 18.27 -9.41
CA PRO A 160 1.32 17.94 -7.99
C PRO A 160 1.26 19.17 -7.08
N ARG A 161 2.04 20.20 -7.40
CA ARG A 161 2.07 21.44 -6.59
C ARG A 161 0.73 22.15 -6.64
N PHE A 162 0.13 22.26 -7.82
CA PHE A 162 -1.16 22.91 -8.02
C PHE A 162 -2.25 22.24 -7.18
N VAL A 163 -2.30 20.90 -7.18
CA VAL A 163 -3.26 20.14 -6.37
C VAL A 163 -3.04 20.33 -4.88
N MET A 164 -1.79 20.26 -4.41
CA MET A 164 -1.48 20.52 -3.00
C MET A 164 -1.90 21.92 -2.55
N GLU A 165 -1.76 22.93 -3.40
CA GLU A 165 -2.22 24.31 -3.14
C GLU A 165 -3.75 24.42 -3.21
N ALA A 166 -4.40 23.76 -4.16
CA ALA A 166 -5.86 23.81 -4.30
C ALA A 166 -6.59 23.27 -3.07
N ILE A 167 -6.07 22.21 -2.44
CA ILE A 167 -6.71 21.58 -1.27
C ILE A 167 -6.26 22.19 0.07
N SER A 168 -5.34 23.17 0.08
CA SER A 168 -4.61 23.59 1.29
C SER A 168 -5.44 24.34 2.34
N GLU A 169 -6.65 24.78 1.97
CA GLU A 169 -7.61 25.41 2.89
C GLU A 169 -8.34 24.38 3.75
N VAL A 170 -8.40 23.12 3.31
CA VAL A 170 -9.15 22.04 3.97
C VAL A 170 -8.24 20.93 4.47
N PHE A 171 -7.17 20.60 3.76
CA PHE A 171 -6.24 19.53 4.10
C PHE A 171 -4.80 20.07 4.16
N PRO A 172 -3.97 19.69 5.16
CA PRO A 172 -4.16 18.65 6.17
C PRO A 172 -5.03 19.05 7.37
N ILE A 173 -5.25 20.35 7.59
CA ILE A 173 -6.07 20.90 8.66
C ILE A 173 -7.01 21.92 8.04
N ASP A 174 -8.30 21.87 8.39
CA ASP A 174 -9.31 22.81 7.89
C ASP A 174 -9.11 24.19 8.52
N LYS A 175 -8.67 25.16 7.70
CA LYS A 175 -8.33 26.53 8.11
C LYS A 175 -9.51 27.49 8.01
N ARG A 176 -10.66 27.06 7.49
CA ARG A 176 -11.82 27.93 7.27
C ARG A 176 -12.28 28.55 8.59
N PHE A 177 -12.49 29.86 8.61
CA PHE A 177 -12.61 30.65 9.84
C PHE A 177 -14.00 30.54 10.50
N GLU A 178 -15.05 30.29 9.72
CA GLU A 178 -16.41 30.21 10.25
C GLU A 178 -16.90 28.78 10.51
N LYS A 179 -17.57 28.54 11.65
CA LYS A 179 -18.26 27.27 11.93
C LYS A 179 -19.29 26.94 10.85
N THR A 180 -19.96 27.96 10.30
CA THR A 180 -20.90 27.87 9.18
C THR A 180 -20.24 27.36 7.91
N GLU A 181 -19.05 27.86 7.55
CA GLU A 181 -18.28 27.35 6.41
C GLU A 181 -17.79 25.91 6.62
N ARG A 182 -17.49 25.53 7.87
CA ARG A 182 -17.11 24.15 8.27
C ARG A 182 -18.27 23.16 8.30
N THR A 183 -19.53 23.60 8.15
CA THR A 183 -20.68 22.68 8.07
C THR A 183 -20.67 21.89 6.76
N ASN A 184 -20.16 22.50 5.69
CA ASN A 184 -19.99 21.83 4.41
C ASN A 184 -18.71 21.00 4.41
N ASP A 185 -18.88 19.68 4.42
CA ASP A 185 -17.81 18.72 4.17
C ASP A 185 -17.29 18.88 2.72
N LEU A 186 -16.02 19.27 2.61
CA LEU A 186 -15.29 19.43 1.36
C LEU A 186 -14.23 18.33 1.15
N GLY A 187 -14.16 17.32 2.03
CA GLY A 187 -13.24 16.19 1.87
C GLY A 187 -13.47 15.42 0.57
N TRP A 188 -14.72 15.36 0.09
CA TRP A 188 -15.04 14.77 -1.21
C TRP A 188 -14.30 15.47 -2.37
N ALA A 189 -14.12 16.79 -2.31
CA ALA A 189 -13.45 17.55 -3.36
C ALA A 189 -11.94 17.32 -3.30
N CYS A 190 -11.36 17.27 -2.09
CA CYS A 190 -9.95 16.89 -1.92
C CYS A 190 -9.68 15.50 -2.50
N VAL A 191 -10.49 14.51 -2.15
CA VAL A 191 -10.40 13.14 -2.68
C VAL A 191 -10.50 13.15 -4.21
N LEU A 192 -11.51 13.80 -4.78
CA LEU A 192 -11.70 13.86 -6.23
C LEU A 192 -10.48 14.44 -6.96
N ILE A 193 -9.93 15.54 -6.45
CA ILE A 193 -8.78 16.21 -7.05
C ILE A 193 -7.52 15.35 -6.92
N LEU A 194 -7.29 14.72 -5.76
CA LEU A 194 -6.17 13.81 -5.54
C LEU A 194 -6.29 12.54 -6.41
N GLU A 195 -7.47 11.93 -6.49
CA GLU A 195 -7.73 10.78 -7.40
C GLU A 195 -7.45 11.16 -8.86
N SER A 196 -7.90 12.34 -9.30
CA SER A 196 -7.71 12.82 -10.67
C SER A 196 -6.24 13.05 -11.03
N LEU A 197 -5.40 13.30 -10.02
CA LEU A 197 -3.98 13.55 -10.20
C LEU A 197 -3.21 12.24 -10.52
N ILE A 198 -3.70 11.08 -10.07
CA ILE A 198 -3.03 9.78 -10.28
C ILE A 198 -2.77 9.50 -11.76
N SER A 199 -3.78 9.71 -12.62
CA SER A 199 -3.64 9.49 -14.07
C SER A 199 -2.71 10.49 -14.74
N VAL A 200 -2.61 11.70 -14.20
CA VAL A 200 -1.75 12.77 -14.74
C VAL A 200 -0.27 12.53 -14.38
N MET A 201 -0.04 11.90 -13.23
CA MET A 201 1.30 11.54 -12.75
C MET A 201 1.75 10.15 -13.21
N ALA A 202 0.92 9.41 -13.95
CA ALA A 202 1.31 8.08 -14.46
C ALA A 202 2.45 8.19 -15.49
N ASP A 203 3.40 7.26 -15.41
CA ASP A 203 4.47 7.15 -16.38
C ASP A 203 3.91 6.75 -17.76
N PRO A 204 4.38 7.35 -18.86
CA PRO A 204 3.89 7.00 -20.20
C PRO A 204 4.12 5.52 -20.58
N VAL A 205 5.18 4.90 -20.03
CA VAL A 205 5.57 3.52 -20.35
C VAL A 205 5.25 2.59 -19.18
N LEU A 206 5.57 3.02 -17.96
CA LEU A 206 5.44 2.19 -16.75
C LEU A 206 4.09 2.37 -16.04
N GLY A 207 3.25 3.30 -16.49
CA GLY A 207 1.94 3.59 -15.92
C GLY A 207 2.01 3.99 -14.44
N SER A 208 1.01 3.56 -13.68
CA SER A 208 0.91 3.85 -12.24
C SER A 208 1.94 3.15 -11.37
N SER A 209 2.73 2.21 -11.91
CA SER A 209 3.82 1.56 -11.16
C SER A 209 4.97 2.52 -10.85
N ARG A 210 5.13 3.58 -11.64
CA ARG A 210 6.12 4.63 -11.43
C ARG A 210 5.48 6.02 -11.55
N PRO A 211 4.91 6.58 -10.47
CA PRO A 211 4.39 7.93 -10.57
C PRO A 211 5.54 8.94 -10.79
N LEU A 212 5.36 9.85 -11.75
CA LEU A 212 6.28 10.94 -12.10
C LEU A 212 6.24 12.05 -11.04
N VAL A 213 6.73 11.72 -9.84
CA VAL A 213 6.78 12.61 -8.68
C VAL A 213 8.24 12.94 -8.36
N THR A 214 8.58 14.23 -8.33
CA THR A 214 9.93 14.64 -7.94
C THR A 214 10.17 14.38 -6.44
N PRO A 215 11.43 14.18 -6.02
CA PRO A 215 11.76 14.00 -4.60
C PRO A 215 11.24 15.14 -3.72
N LYS A 216 11.38 16.39 -4.17
CA LYS A 216 10.89 17.58 -3.46
C LYS A 216 9.38 17.57 -3.27
N VAL A 217 8.61 17.12 -4.27
CA VAL A 217 7.16 16.96 -4.15
C VAL A 217 6.83 15.85 -3.15
N LYS A 218 7.56 14.73 -3.16
CA LYS A 218 7.37 13.65 -2.18
C LYS A 218 7.67 14.11 -0.75
N GLU A 219 8.73 14.89 -0.54
CA GLU A 219 9.07 15.47 0.76
C GLU A 219 7.94 16.37 1.27
N ARG A 220 7.47 17.30 0.44
CA ARG A 220 6.33 18.16 0.78
C ARG A 220 5.06 17.34 1.09
N ALA A 221 4.81 16.28 0.31
CA ALA A 221 3.68 15.38 0.57
C ALA A 221 3.81 14.67 1.93
N LYS A 222 5.03 14.25 2.32
CA LYS A 222 5.31 13.67 3.63
C LYS A 222 5.13 14.66 4.77
N GLU A 223 5.55 15.92 4.59
CA GLU A 223 5.32 17.00 5.57
C GLU A 223 3.82 17.19 5.82
N ILE A 224 3.02 17.30 4.74
CA ILE A 224 1.56 17.42 4.84
C ILE A 224 0.96 16.22 5.59
N ALA A 225 1.41 15.00 5.28
CA ALA A 225 0.97 13.79 5.96
C ALA A 225 1.36 13.79 7.45
N ALA A 226 2.56 14.24 7.79
CA ALA A 226 3.03 14.38 9.17
C ALA A 226 2.18 15.39 9.95
N THR A 227 1.90 16.57 9.37
CA THR A 227 1.00 17.57 9.98
C THR A 227 -0.39 17.01 10.23
N TRP A 228 -0.94 16.20 9.30
CA TRP A 228 -2.23 15.55 9.52
C TRP A 228 -2.19 14.55 10.69
N LYS A 229 -1.14 13.71 10.76
CA LYS A 229 -0.95 12.74 11.85
C LYS A 229 -0.80 13.43 13.21
N GLU A 230 -0.03 14.51 13.29
CA GLU A 230 0.10 15.29 14.52
C GLU A 230 -1.24 15.90 14.96
N SER A 231 -2.01 16.43 14.00
CA SER A 231 -3.35 16.96 14.27
C SER A 231 -4.35 15.88 14.68
N LEU A 232 -4.21 14.65 14.19
CA LEU A 232 -5.01 13.50 14.60
C LEU A 232 -4.80 13.21 16.10
N ASP A 233 -3.55 13.20 16.56
CA ASP A 233 -3.23 12.97 17.97
C ASP A 233 -3.78 14.09 18.87
N GLN A 234 -3.63 15.35 18.46
CA GLN A 234 -4.16 16.52 19.18
C GLN A 234 -5.70 16.52 19.29
N ARG A 235 -6.41 15.92 18.33
CA ARG A 235 -7.88 15.80 18.32
C ARG A 235 -8.41 14.63 19.14
N GLY A 236 -7.54 13.91 19.85
CA GLY A 236 -7.93 12.75 20.67
C GLY A 236 -8.01 11.44 19.87
N GLY A 237 -7.30 11.35 18.74
CA GLY A 237 -7.12 10.11 17.99
C GLY A 237 -8.22 9.80 16.98
N ILE A 238 -8.15 8.58 16.45
CA ILE A 238 -8.92 8.10 15.28
C ILE A 238 -10.44 8.19 15.50
N GLU A 239 -10.90 8.00 16.74
CA GLU A 239 -12.32 7.98 17.09
C GLU A 239 -13.00 9.35 16.91
N ASN A 240 -12.24 10.44 16.99
CA ASN A 240 -12.76 11.81 16.93
C ASN A 240 -12.62 12.48 15.56
N VAL A 241 -12.03 11.79 14.58
CA VAL A 241 -11.80 12.35 13.25
C VAL A 241 -12.93 12.03 12.30
N LYS A 242 -13.34 13.04 11.53
CA LYS A 242 -14.35 12.89 10.50
C LYS A 242 -13.85 11.95 9.41
N THR A 243 -14.68 10.98 9.01
CA THR A 243 -14.33 10.01 7.96
C THR A 243 -13.88 10.62 6.62
N PRO A 244 -14.46 11.74 6.12
CA PRO A 244 -13.95 12.42 4.92
C PRO A 244 -12.49 12.88 5.04
N ASP A 245 -12.05 13.31 6.22
CA ASP A 245 -10.65 13.70 6.50
C ASP A 245 -9.74 12.48 6.39
N VAL A 246 -10.18 11.34 6.94
CA VAL A 246 -9.46 10.05 6.85
C VAL A 246 -9.27 9.61 5.40
N HIS A 247 -10.34 9.67 4.60
CA HIS A 247 -10.25 9.31 3.19
C HIS A 247 -9.27 10.26 2.46
N THR A 248 -9.35 11.56 2.72
CA THR A 248 -8.43 12.53 2.12
C THR A 248 -6.97 12.22 2.47
N PHE A 249 -6.68 11.90 3.73
CA PHE A 249 -5.35 11.50 4.18
C PHE A 249 -4.83 10.27 3.45
N ILE A 250 -5.62 9.19 3.43
CA ILE A 250 -5.22 7.95 2.75
C ILE A 250 -5.03 8.20 1.24
N GLN A 251 -5.95 8.91 0.62
CA GLN A 251 -5.87 9.25 -0.80
C GLN A 251 -4.61 10.06 -1.10
N HIS A 252 -4.22 11.00 -0.24
CA HIS A 252 -2.96 11.75 -0.35
C HIS A 252 -1.74 10.82 -0.30
N LEU A 253 -1.69 9.89 0.64
CA LEU A 253 -0.59 8.92 0.75
C LEU A 253 -0.43 8.08 -0.52
N VAL A 254 -1.55 7.57 -1.04
CA VAL A 254 -1.60 6.72 -2.24
C VAL A 254 -1.22 7.54 -3.48
N THR A 255 -1.79 8.74 -3.64
CA THR A 255 -1.56 9.61 -4.82
C THR A 255 -0.09 9.97 -4.98
N PHE A 256 0.61 10.27 -3.88
CA PHE A 256 2.02 10.65 -3.92
C PHE A 256 2.99 9.46 -3.74
N GLY A 257 2.47 8.25 -3.51
CA GLY A 257 3.28 7.05 -3.29
C GLY A 257 4.22 7.19 -2.09
N ILE A 258 3.70 7.71 -0.97
CA ILE A 258 4.45 8.00 0.27
C ILE A 258 4.01 7.14 1.45
N VAL A 259 3.31 6.03 1.19
CA VAL A 259 2.92 5.04 2.19
C VAL A 259 4.18 4.50 2.90
N SER A 260 4.19 4.58 4.23
CA SER A 260 5.30 4.14 5.08
C SER A 260 4.98 2.79 5.72
N LYS A 261 5.97 1.87 5.73
CA LYS A 261 5.80 0.57 6.40
C LYS A 261 5.78 0.71 7.93
N GLU A 262 6.48 1.72 8.45
CA GLU A 262 6.55 2.03 9.87
C GLU A 262 5.18 2.43 10.44
N ASP A 263 4.33 3.08 9.62
CA ASP A 263 2.98 3.49 10.00
C ASP A 263 1.91 2.40 9.78
N ALA A 264 2.27 1.16 9.42
CA ALA A 264 1.31 0.14 9.00
C ALA A 264 0.22 -0.16 10.06
N ASP A 265 0.56 -0.11 11.34
CA ASP A 265 -0.41 -0.34 12.42
C ASP A 265 -1.36 0.85 12.61
N LEU A 266 -0.90 2.08 12.37
CA LEU A 266 -1.76 3.26 12.33
C LEU A 266 -2.75 3.14 11.18
N TYR A 267 -2.27 2.79 9.97
CA TYR A 267 -3.10 2.60 8.80
C TYR A 267 -4.17 1.53 9.03
N ARG A 268 -3.79 0.38 9.61
CA ARG A 268 -4.72 -0.68 9.98
C ARG A 268 -5.83 -0.18 10.90
N LYS A 269 -5.47 0.53 11.99
CA LYS A 269 -6.44 1.09 12.94
C LYS A 269 -7.40 2.07 12.26
N ILE A 270 -6.89 2.96 11.42
CA ILE A 270 -7.68 3.93 10.66
C ILE A 270 -8.69 3.23 9.75
N VAL A 271 -8.25 2.22 9.00
CA VAL A 271 -9.10 1.45 8.09
C VAL A 271 -10.21 0.72 8.84
N ILE A 272 -9.88 0.01 9.92
CA ILE A 272 -10.87 -0.72 10.72
C ILE A 272 -11.91 0.22 11.32
N ALA A 273 -11.49 1.37 11.88
CA ALA A 273 -12.40 2.35 12.45
C ALA A 273 -13.39 2.94 11.42
N ASN A 274 -13.04 2.89 10.12
CA ASN A 274 -13.86 3.45 9.04
C ASN A 274 -14.40 2.36 8.08
N ALA A 275 -14.34 1.08 8.47
CA ALA A 275 -14.59 -0.07 7.58
C ALA A 275 -15.95 -0.07 6.86
N TRP A 276 -16.95 0.59 7.45
CA TRP A 276 -18.29 0.79 6.87
C TRP A 276 -18.31 1.58 5.55
N ARG A 277 -17.21 2.28 5.20
CA ARG A 277 -17.09 2.98 3.92
C ARG A 277 -16.67 2.05 2.80
N LYS A 278 -17.43 2.08 1.71
CA LYS A 278 -17.22 1.29 0.48
C LYS A 278 -15.81 1.37 -0.13
N GLN A 279 -15.04 2.44 0.07
CA GLN A 279 -13.70 2.55 -0.52
C GLN A 279 -12.59 1.97 0.38
N MET A 280 -12.86 1.71 1.66
CA MET A 280 -11.80 1.34 2.62
C MET A 280 -11.05 0.05 2.30
N PRO A 281 -11.68 -1.05 1.82
CA PRO A 281 -10.91 -2.24 1.54
C PRO A 281 -9.95 -2.06 0.36
N LYS A 282 -10.37 -1.34 -0.69
CA LYS A 282 -9.48 -0.97 -1.82
C LYS A 282 -8.29 -0.15 -1.34
N LEU A 283 -8.55 0.86 -0.54
CA LEU A 283 -7.51 1.72 0.02
C LEU A 283 -6.58 0.96 0.97
N ALA A 284 -7.07 -0.02 1.72
CA ALA A 284 -6.25 -0.87 2.58
C ALA A 284 -5.19 -1.64 1.78
N ILE A 285 -5.56 -2.16 0.60
CA ILE A 285 -4.62 -2.81 -0.32
C ILE A 285 -3.58 -1.78 -0.80
N SER A 286 -4.01 -0.58 -1.22
CA SER A 286 -3.10 0.49 -1.65
C SER A 286 -2.17 1.01 -0.54
N LEU A 287 -2.55 0.84 0.73
CA LEU A 287 -1.72 1.12 1.90
C LEU A 287 -0.74 -0.02 2.24
N GLY A 288 -0.70 -1.09 1.44
CA GLY A 288 0.19 -2.23 1.67
C GLY A 288 -0.28 -3.16 2.79
N LEU A 289 -1.56 -3.11 3.17
CA LEU A 289 -2.12 -3.96 4.23
C LEU A 289 -2.60 -5.33 3.75
N GLY A 290 -2.35 -5.69 2.48
CA GLY A 290 -2.87 -6.91 1.84
C GLY A 290 -2.66 -8.19 2.66
N GLU A 291 -1.45 -8.41 3.18
CA GLU A 291 -1.12 -9.60 4.00
C GLU A 291 -1.87 -9.63 5.34
N LYS A 292 -2.23 -8.46 5.89
CA LYS A 292 -2.94 -8.31 7.16
C LYS A 292 -4.47 -8.38 7.00
N MET A 293 -4.99 -8.48 5.76
CA MET A 293 -6.43 -8.36 5.51
C MET A 293 -7.26 -9.47 6.17
N ALA A 294 -6.72 -10.68 6.26
CA ALA A 294 -7.40 -11.78 6.93
C ALA A 294 -7.63 -11.47 8.43
N ASP A 295 -6.60 -10.98 9.13
CA ASP A 295 -6.68 -10.59 10.53
C ASP A 295 -7.63 -9.41 10.75
N MET A 296 -7.67 -8.47 9.79
CA MET A 296 -8.60 -7.34 9.82
C MET A 296 -10.05 -7.81 9.66
N ILE A 297 -10.31 -8.76 8.77
CA ILE A 297 -11.64 -9.34 8.57
C ILE A 297 -12.09 -10.10 9.84
N GLU A 298 -11.19 -10.87 10.46
CA GLU A 298 -11.46 -11.54 11.75
C GLU A 298 -11.78 -10.52 12.87
N GLU A 299 -11.06 -9.40 12.91
CA GLU A 299 -11.37 -8.32 13.86
C GLU A 299 -12.76 -7.69 13.58
N LEU A 300 -13.12 -7.43 12.32
CA LEU A 300 -14.45 -6.91 11.98
C LEU A 300 -15.57 -7.88 12.37
N ILE A 301 -15.36 -9.18 12.15
CA ILE A 301 -16.33 -10.22 12.55
C ILE A 301 -16.50 -10.23 14.07
N SER A 302 -15.41 -10.18 14.83
CA SER A 302 -15.48 -10.19 16.30
C SER A 302 -16.14 -8.94 16.89
N LYS A 303 -16.09 -7.80 16.18
CA LYS A 303 -16.82 -6.56 16.52
C LYS A 303 -18.30 -6.57 16.13
N GLY A 304 -18.81 -7.63 15.51
CA GLY A 304 -20.18 -7.68 15.00
C GLY A 304 -20.40 -6.79 13.77
N GLN A 305 -19.35 -6.51 13.00
CA GLN A 305 -19.40 -5.77 11.74
C GLN A 305 -19.40 -6.73 10.55
N GLN A 306 -20.32 -7.70 10.55
CA GLN A 306 -20.30 -8.78 9.54
C GLN A 306 -20.55 -8.26 8.13
N VAL A 307 -21.37 -7.21 7.94
CA VAL A 307 -21.62 -6.62 6.63
C VAL A 307 -20.34 -6.02 6.04
N ASP A 308 -19.59 -5.29 6.86
CA ASP A 308 -18.31 -4.69 6.49
C ASP A 308 -17.27 -5.80 6.21
N ALA A 309 -17.21 -6.83 7.05
CA ALA A 309 -16.34 -7.99 6.86
C ALA A 309 -16.59 -8.71 5.54
N VAL A 310 -17.86 -8.89 5.15
CA VAL A 310 -18.23 -9.48 3.85
C VAL A 310 -17.74 -8.62 2.71
N HIS A 311 -17.90 -7.29 2.81
CA HIS A 311 -17.43 -6.37 1.78
C HIS A 311 -15.90 -6.42 1.63
N PHE A 312 -15.16 -6.42 2.74
CA PHE A 312 -13.71 -6.62 2.73
C PHE A 312 -13.33 -7.95 2.09
N THR A 313 -14.00 -9.03 2.47
CA THR A 313 -13.76 -10.39 1.96
C THR A 313 -13.86 -10.46 0.44
N TYR A 314 -14.90 -9.86 -0.16
CA TYR A 314 -15.06 -9.82 -1.61
C TYR A 314 -13.96 -9.04 -2.29
N GLU A 315 -13.58 -7.88 -1.76
CA GLU A 315 -12.57 -7.02 -2.38
C GLU A 315 -11.17 -7.68 -2.41
N VAL A 316 -10.82 -8.43 -1.36
CA VAL A 316 -9.51 -9.13 -1.30
C VAL A 316 -9.54 -10.58 -1.79
N GLY A 317 -10.69 -11.06 -2.26
CA GLY A 317 -10.82 -12.43 -2.78
C GLY A 317 -10.67 -13.53 -1.73
N LEU A 318 -11.01 -13.27 -0.46
CA LEU A 318 -10.92 -14.26 0.64
C LEU A 318 -12.24 -14.99 0.92
N VAL A 319 -13.10 -15.13 -0.09
CA VAL A 319 -14.46 -15.67 0.01
C VAL A 319 -14.47 -17.11 0.56
N ASP A 320 -13.46 -17.91 0.21
CA ASP A 320 -13.33 -19.28 0.69
C ASP A 320 -13.01 -19.36 2.19
N LYS A 321 -12.18 -18.41 2.68
CA LYS A 321 -11.80 -18.34 4.11
C LYS A 321 -12.93 -17.74 4.96
N PHE A 322 -13.65 -16.76 4.42
CA PHE A 322 -14.73 -16.06 5.12
C PHE A 322 -16.06 -16.11 4.34
N PRO A 323 -16.76 -17.27 4.35
CA PRO A 323 -17.97 -17.43 3.54
C PRO A 323 -19.04 -16.37 3.87
N PRO A 324 -19.54 -15.59 2.89
CA PRO A 324 -20.48 -14.50 3.14
C PRO A 324 -21.82 -14.94 3.73
N VAL A 325 -22.35 -16.08 3.28
CA VAL A 325 -23.68 -16.53 3.69
C VAL A 325 -23.75 -16.83 5.20
N PRO A 326 -22.82 -17.60 5.80
CA PRO A 326 -22.72 -17.74 7.26
C PRO A 326 -22.62 -16.41 8.01
N LEU A 327 -21.78 -15.48 7.54
CA LEU A 327 -21.59 -14.18 8.18
C LEU A 327 -22.88 -13.34 8.19
N LEU A 328 -23.58 -13.27 7.06
CA LEU A 328 -24.86 -12.56 6.96
C LEU A 328 -25.97 -13.23 7.79
N LYS A 329 -25.98 -14.58 7.87
CA LYS A 329 -26.92 -15.30 8.75
C LYS A 329 -26.65 -15.01 10.23
N ALA A 330 -25.38 -14.90 10.63
CA ALA A 330 -25.01 -14.50 11.99
C ALA A 330 -25.48 -13.08 12.29
N TYR A 331 -25.22 -12.13 11.39
CA TYR A 331 -25.72 -10.76 11.49
C TYR A 331 -27.24 -10.69 11.68
N LEU A 332 -28.02 -11.33 10.81
CA LEU A 332 -29.48 -11.33 10.91
C LEU A 332 -29.98 -11.91 12.24
N ARG A 333 -29.31 -12.95 12.75
CA ARG A 333 -29.65 -13.55 14.04
C ARG A 333 -29.42 -12.58 15.19
N ASP A 334 -28.28 -11.89 15.18
CA ASP A 334 -27.91 -10.94 16.24
C ASP A 334 -28.76 -9.67 16.17
N SER A 335 -29.05 -9.16 14.97
CA SER A 335 -30.02 -8.06 14.77
C SER A 335 -31.42 -8.44 15.26
N LYS A 336 -31.88 -9.68 15.00
CA LYS A 336 -33.18 -10.14 15.49
C LYS A 336 -33.22 -10.20 17.01
N LYS A 337 -32.17 -10.69 17.67
CA LYS A 337 -32.06 -10.72 19.14
C LYS A 337 -32.06 -9.30 19.74
N ALA A 338 -31.33 -8.37 19.13
CA ALA A 338 -31.31 -6.98 19.57
C ALA A 338 -32.69 -6.33 19.45
N ALA A 339 -33.39 -6.56 18.32
CA ALA A 339 -34.75 -6.06 18.11
C ALA A 339 -35.75 -6.63 19.12
N THR A 340 -35.68 -7.93 19.44
CA THR A 340 -36.56 -8.54 20.45
C THR A 340 -36.27 -7.98 21.85
N SER A 341 -35.00 -7.76 22.21
CA SER A 341 -34.64 -7.14 23.50
C SER A 341 -35.21 -5.71 23.63
N ILE A 342 -35.15 -4.91 22.56
CA ILE A 342 -35.70 -3.55 22.55
C ILE A 342 -37.23 -3.56 22.68
N LEU A 343 -37.90 -4.54 22.04
CA LEU A 343 -39.36 -4.69 22.13
C LEU A 343 -39.79 -5.12 23.55
N GLU A 344 -39.02 -5.99 24.20
CA GLU A 344 -39.25 -6.41 25.58
C GLU A 344 -38.99 -5.26 26.58
N ASP A 345 -37.96 -4.45 26.36
CA ASP A 345 -37.66 -3.26 27.17
C ASP A 345 -38.71 -2.14 27.02
N ARG A 346 -39.44 -2.08 25.90
CA ARG A 346 -40.51 -1.09 25.70
C ARG A 346 -41.70 -1.27 26.65
N ASN A 347 -41.80 -2.42 27.33
CA ASN A 347 -42.73 -2.63 28.45
C ASN A 347 -42.25 -1.99 29.78
N ASN A 348 -41.13 -1.26 29.78
CA ASN A 348 -40.68 -0.42 30.89
C ASN A 348 -40.24 0.97 30.35
N PRO A 349 -40.96 2.07 30.64
CA PRO A 349 -40.88 3.33 29.88
C PRO A 349 -39.64 4.20 30.19
N GLY A 350 -38.56 3.63 30.73
CA GLY A 350 -37.38 4.36 31.16
C GLY A 350 -36.11 3.92 30.44
N LYS A 351 -35.83 4.55 29.29
CA LYS A 351 -34.57 4.55 28.49
C LYS A 351 -34.68 3.88 27.11
N ALA A 352 -35.36 4.56 26.18
CA ALA A 352 -35.16 4.32 24.76
C ALA A 352 -34.13 5.34 24.22
N THR A 353 -32.85 4.96 24.17
CA THR A 353 -31.83 5.70 23.41
C THR A 353 -31.37 4.86 22.22
N VAL A 354 -31.99 5.13 21.07
CA VAL A 354 -31.42 5.24 19.72
C VAL A 354 -30.32 4.21 19.33
N CYS A 355 -30.73 3.13 18.67
CA CYS A 355 -29.92 2.51 17.61
C CYS A 355 -30.43 3.03 16.25
N LEU A 356 -29.79 4.07 15.72
CA LEU A 356 -29.94 4.46 14.32
C LEU A 356 -28.74 3.91 13.54
N CYS A 357 -28.99 2.98 12.62
CA CYS A 357 -28.07 2.72 11.52
C CYS A 357 -27.98 3.98 10.64
N PRO A 358 -26.78 4.48 10.29
CA PRO A 358 -26.66 5.46 9.22
C PRO A 358 -26.73 4.74 7.87
N THR A 359 -27.66 5.19 7.02
CA THR A 359 -27.75 4.89 5.58
C THR A 359 -26.56 5.38 4.79
#